data_AF-E2FEP1-F1
#
_entry.id   AF-E2FEP1-F1
#
_cell.length_a   1.000
_cell.length_b   1.000
_cell.length_c   1.000
_cell.angle_alpha   90.00
_cell.angle_beta   90.00
_cell.angle_gamma   90.00
#
_symmetry.space_group_name_H-M   'P 1'
#
loop_
_entity.id
_entity.type
_entity.pdbx_description
1 polymer ?
#
loop_
_entity_poly.entity_id
_entity_poly.type
_entity_poly.pdbx_seq_one_letter_code
_entity_poly.pdbx_strand_id
1 'polypeptide(L)'
;CDAEVGLIIFSNRGKLYEFCSSSSMFKTLERYQKCNYGQPETNVSARESLEHSSRQEYLKLKARVETLQRSQRNLLGEDLGPLSGKELEFLEKQLDSSLKQIRSTRTQYMLDQLTDLQRREQMLSEANKSLRRRLEEGAQATQ
;
A
#
# COMPACT_ATOMS: atom_id res chain seq x y z
N CYS A 1 -49.59 18.40 -25.61
CA CYS A 1 -48.25 18.22 -25.03
C CYS A 1 -48.10 16.72 -24.87
N ASP A 2 -47.29 16.10 -25.71
CA ASP A 2 -47.35 14.66 -25.97
C ASP A 2 -46.15 13.98 -25.30
N ALA A 3 -46.00 14.25 -23.99
CA ALA A 3 -44.91 13.75 -23.19
C ALA A 3 -45.14 12.27 -22.83
N GLU A 4 -44.15 11.44 -23.11
CA GLU A 4 -44.10 10.04 -22.69
C GLU A 4 -43.25 9.93 -21.41
N VAL A 5 -43.78 9.27 -20.37
CA VAL A 5 -43.16 9.18 -19.05
C VAL A 5 -42.91 7.73 -18.69
N GLY A 6 -41.67 7.40 -18.33
CA GLY A 6 -41.27 6.14 -17.73
C GLY A 6 -40.66 6.36 -16.34
N LEU A 7 -41.01 5.53 -15.37
CA LEU A 7 -40.48 5.52 -14.01
C LEU A 7 -39.93 4.13 -13.69
N ILE A 8 -38.69 4.06 -13.25
CA ILE A 8 -38.04 2.82 -12.80
C ILE A 8 -37.50 3.04 -11.39
N ILE A 9 -37.80 2.14 -10.47
CA ILE A 9 -37.38 2.20 -9.06
C ILE A 9 -36.66 0.91 -8.70
N PHE A 10 -35.42 1.03 -8.24
CA PHE A 10 -34.64 -0.06 -7.66
C PHE A 10 -34.67 0.03 -6.13
N SER A 11 -35.26 -0.96 -5.48
CA SER A 11 -35.20 -1.07 -4.01
C SER A 11 -33.83 -1.61 -3.58
N ASN A 12 -33.33 -1.15 -2.42
CA ASN A 12 -32.16 -1.74 -1.75
C ASN A 12 -32.33 -3.25 -1.42
N ARG A 13 -33.54 -3.80 -1.53
CA ARG A 13 -33.84 -5.23 -1.39
C ARG A 13 -33.78 -6.00 -2.72
N GLY A 14 -33.33 -5.37 -3.80
CA GLY A 14 -33.20 -5.99 -5.13
C GLY A 14 -34.50 -6.10 -5.92
N LYS A 15 -35.60 -5.46 -5.48
CA LYS A 15 -36.87 -5.45 -6.22
C LYS A 15 -36.89 -4.30 -7.23
N LEU A 16 -37.38 -4.61 -8.43
CA LEU A 16 -37.59 -3.66 -9.53
C LEU A 16 -39.08 -3.31 -9.63
N TYR A 17 -39.38 -2.02 -9.67
CA TYR A 17 -40.72 -1.51 -9.94
C TYR A 17 -40.66 -0.59 -11.15
N GLU A 18 -41.60 -0.75 -12.06
CA GLU A 18 -41.67 0.07 -13.28
C GLU A 18 -43.08 0.56 -13.55
N PHE A 19 -43.17 1.77 -14.09
CA PHE A 19 -44.38 2.37 -14.61
C PHE A 19 -44.08 3.07 -15.93
N CYS A 20 -44.97 2.92 -16.90
CA CYS A 20 -44.85 3.58 -18.18
C CYS A 20 -46.21 4.16 -18.58
N SER A 21 -46.22 5.40 -19.08
CA SER A 21 -47.43 6.02 -19.64
C SER A 21 -47.79 5.46 -21.02
N SER A 22 -46.91 4.67 -21.63
CA SER A 22 -47.10 4.02 -22.93
C SER A 22 -47.42 2.52 -22.78
N SER A 23 -47.73 1.87 -23.91
CA SER A 23 -48.02 0.42 -23.95
C SER A 23 -46.88 -0.48 -23.47
N SER A 24 -45.64 0.01 -23.41
CA SER A 24 -44.48 -0.82 -23.05
C SER A 24 -43.28 0.03 -22.65
N MET A 25 -42.77 -0.21 -21.44
CA MET A 25 -41.50 0.36 -20.97
C MET A 25 -40.36 0.10 -21.96
N PHE A 26 -40.32 -1.09 -22.57
CA PHE A 26 -39.32 -1.44 -23.57
C PHE A 26 -39.32 -0.48 -24.77
N LYS A 27 -40.50 -0.14 -25.30
CA LYS A 27 -40.61 0.79 -26.45
C LYS A 27 -40.20 2.20 -26.07
N THR A 28 -40.54 2.65 -24.86
CA THR A 28 -40.14 3.96 -24.34
C THR A 28 -38.62 4.04 -24.18
N LEU A 29 -37.99 3.01 -23.61
CA LEU A 29 -36.53 2.91 -23.49
C LEU A 29 -35.85 2.84 -24.86
N GLU A 30 -36.39 2.06 -25.79
CA GLU A 30 -35.85 1.96 -27.15
C GLU A 30 -35.89 3.33 -27.87
N ARG A 31 -36.99 4.08 -27.73
CA ARG A 31 -37.12 5.44 -28.27
C ARG A 31 -36.13 6.40 -27.60
N TYR A 32 -36.02 6.38 -26.27
CA TYR A 32 -35.02 7.17 -25.54
C TYR A 32 -33.61 6.89 -26.03
N GLN A 33 -33.25 5.61 -26.18
CA GLN A 33 -31.94 5.21 -26.68
C GLN A 33 -31.70 5.69 -28.12
N LYS A 34 -32.66 5.50 -29.03
CA LYS A 34 -32.57 5.95 -30.43
C LYS A 34 -32.45 7.47 -30.55
N CYS A 35 -33.11 8.23 -29.69
CA CYS A 35 -33.10 9.70 -29.72
C CYS A 35 -31.89 10.32 -29.01
N ASN A 36 -31.36 9.68 -27.96
CA ASN A 36 -30.26 10.21 -27.16
C ASN A 36 -28.88 9.66 -27.60
N TYR A 37 -28.85 8.50 -28.24
CA TYR A 37 -27.63 7.78 -28.68
C TYR A 37 -27.77 7.31 -30.14
N GLY A 38 -28.03 8.22 -31.09
CA GLY A 38 -28.23 7.87 -32.50
C GLY A 38 -27.21 6.86 -33.04
N GLN A 39 -27.70 5.81 -33.73
CA GLN A 39 -27.01 4.56 -34.12
C GLN A 39 -26.22 3.86 -33.00
N PRO A 40 -26.15 2.50 -32.98
CA PRO A 40 -25.28 1.79 -32.05
C PRO A 40 -23.83 2.02 -32.48
N GLU A 41 -23.31 3.20 -32.16
CA GLU A 41 -21.93 3.62 -32.35
C GLU A 41 -21.02 2.68 -31.56
N THR A 42 -19.92 2.30 -32.20
CA THR A 42 -18.74 1.54 -31.76
C THR A 42 -18.20 1.84 -30.34
N ASN A 43 -18.71 2.90 -29.69
CA ASN A 43 -18.34 3.40 -28.37
C ASN A 43 -18.83 2.56 -27.19
N VAL A 44 -19.97 1.85 -27.28
CA VAL A 44 -20.43 0.99 -26.16
C VAL A 44 -19.50 -0.22 -26.01
N SER A 45 -19.16 -0.87 -27.12
CA SER A 45 -18.19 -1.97 -27.18
C SER A 45 -16.80 -1.54 -26.68
N ALA A 46 -16.35 -0.33 -27.00
CA ALA A 46 -15.05 0.18 -26.57
C ALA A 46 -15.02 0.44 -25.05
N ARG A 47 -16.11 0.98 -24.50
CA ARG A 47 -16.24 1.23 -23.05
C ARG A 47 -16.32 -0.07 -22.25
N GLU A 48 -17.12 -1.03 -22.69
CA GLU A 48 -17.22 -2.37 -22.07
C GLU A 48 -15.87 -3.10 -22.13
N SER A 49 -15.14 -2.99 -23.24
CA SER A 49 -13.79 -3.56 -23.38
C SER A 49 -12.78 -2.91 -22.42
N LEU A 50 -12.88 -1.59 -22.23
CA LEU A 50 -12.02 -0.85 -21.29
C LEU A 50 -12.33 -1.23 -19.82
N GLU A 51 -13.61 -1.33 -19.46
CA GLU A 51 -14.06 -1.76 -18.13
C GLU A 51 -13.65 -3.22 -17.86
N HIS A 52 -13.76 -4.10 -18.86
CA HIS A 52 -13.30 -5.49 -18.76
C HIS A 52 -11.78 -5.58 -18.57
N SER A 53 -11.02 -4.79 -19.33
CA SER A 53 -9.56 -4.69 -19.19
C SER A 53 -9.16 -4.20 -17.79
N SER A 54 -9.77 -3.12 -17.32
CA SER A 54 -9.55 -2.59 -15.97
C SER A 54 -9.84 -3.62 -14.88
N ARG A 55 -10.96 -4.34 -15.00
CA ARG A 55 -11.32 -5.43 -14.07
C ARG A 55 -10.29 -6.56 -14.11
N GLN A 56 -9.80 -6.94 -15.28
CA GLN A 56 -8.79 -7.99 -15.41
C GLN A 56 -7.47 -7.58 -14.75
N GLU A 57 -7.01 -6.34 -14.96
CA GLU A 57 -5.81 -5.82 -14.29
C GLU A 57 -5.98 -5.76 -12.78
N TYR A 58 -7.17 -5.35 -12.29
CA TYR A 58 -7.49 -5.41 -10.87
C TYR A 58 -7.39 -6.84 -10.31
N LEU A 59 -7.94 -7.84 -11.01
CA LEU A 59 -7.87 -9.24 -10.56
C LEU A 59 -6.43 -9.76 -10.52
N LYS A 60 -5.60 -9.42 -11.51
CA LYS A 60 -4.17 -9.74 -11.51
C LYS A 60 -3.46 -9.10 -10.31
N LEU A 61 -3.72 -7.82 -10.05
CA LEU A 61 -3.15 -7.11 -8.92
C LEU A 61 -3.59 -7.73 -7.59
N LYS A 62 -4.88 -8.03 -7.45
CA LYS A 62 -5.45 -8.67 -6.26
C LYS A 62 -4.77 -10.02 -5.97
N ALA A 63 -4.62 -10.88 -6.99
CA ALA A 63 -3.94 -12.17 -6.83
C ALA A 63 -2.47 -12.01 -6.39
N ARG A 64 -1.77 -10.98 -6.92
CA ARG A 64 -0.41 -10.66 -6.49
C ARG A 64 -0.35 -10.21 -5.03
N VAL A 65 -1.29 -9.36 -4.60
CA VAL A 65 -1.39 -8.91 -3.20
C VAL A 65 -1.64 -10.10 -2.27
N GLU A 66 -2.58 -10.97 -2.61
CA GLU A 66 -2.89 -12.16 -1.80
C GLU A 66 -1.68 -13.09 -1.67
N THR A 67 -0.90 -13.26 -2.75
CA THR A 67 0.33 -14.05 -2.74
C THR A 67 1.39 -13.42 -1.84
N LEU A 68 1.58 -12.09 -1.92
CA LEU A 68 2.53 -11.36 -1.06
C LEU A 68 2.12 -11.42 0.41
N GLN A 69 0.83 -11.27 0.72
CA GLN A 69 0.31 -11.38 2.09
C GLN A 69 0.50 -12.79 2.66
N ARG A 70 0.29 -13.83 1.84
CA ARG A 70 0.59 -15.22 2.25
C ARG A 70 2.08 -15.41 2.52
N SER A 71 2.94 -14.92 1.64
CA SER A 71 4.39 -14.96 1.84
C SER A 71 4.82 -14.24 3.12
N GLN A 72 4.25 -13.06 3.40
CA GLN A 72 4.51 -12.32 4.64
C GLN A 72 4.12 -13.13 5.88
N ARG A 73 2.94 -13.74 5.91
CA ARG A 73 2.50 -14.61 7.01
C ARG A 73 3.47 -15.78 7.22
N ASN A 74 3.88 -16.44 6.15
CA ASN A 74 4.88 -17.50 6.23
C ASN A 74 6.20 -17.01 6.83
N LEU A 75 6.70 -15.84 6.41
CA LEU A 75 7.91 -15.22 6.97
C LEU A 75 7.77 -14.87 8.47
N LEU A 76 6.56 -14.65 8.95
CA LEU A 76 6.24 -14.43 10.37
C LEU A 76 6.00 -15.74 11.13
N GLY A 77 6.10 -16.89 10.47
CA GLY A 77 5.85 -18.20 11.07
C GLY A 77 4.36 -18.58 11.17
N GLU A 78 3.50 -17.86 10.45
CA GLU A 78 2.05 -18.10 10.40
C GLU A 78 1.68 -18.92 9.16
N ASP A 79 0.53 -19.61 9.20
CA ASP A 79 -0.05 -20.35 8.07
C ASP A 79 0.92 -21.31 7.35
N LEU A 80 1.79 -21.98 8.11
CA LEU A 80 2.85 -22.84 7.56
C LEU A 80 2.37 -24.21 7.06
N GLY A 81 1.17 -24.64 7.44
CA GLY A 81 0.62 -25.95 7.12
C GLY A 81 0.60 -26.33 5.62
N PRO A 82 0.34 -25.39 4.68
CA PRO A 82 0.37 -25.68 3.25
C PRO A 82 1.77 -25.83 2.63
N LEU A 83 2.85 -25.47 3.33
CA LEU A 83 4.21 -25.59 2.79
C LEU A 83 4.72 -27.02 2.90
N SER A 84 5.43 -27.47 1.88
CA SER A 84 6.18 -28.73 1.91
C SER A 84 7.44 -28.62 2.79
N GLY A 85 7.99 -29.77 3.20
CA GLY A 85 9.22 -29.79 4.00
C GLY A 85 10.41 -29.07 3.35
N LYS A 86 10.54 -29.15 2.02
CA LYS A 86 11.59 -28.41 1.27
C LYS A 86 11.37 -26.90 1.30
N GLU A 87 10.12 -26.46 1.20
CA GLU A 87 9.79 -25.03 1.26
C GLU A 87 9.99 -24.47 2.67
N LEU A 88 9.69 -25.26 3.71
CA LEU A 88 9.98 -24.90 5.10
C LEU A 88 11.49 -24.79 5.37
N GLU A 89 12.29 -25.74 4.89
CA GLU A 89 13.76 -25.69 5.02
C GLU A 89 14.35 -24.46 4.29
N PHE A 90 13.81 -24.15 3.11
CA PHE A 90 14.21 -22.95 2.38
C PHE A 90 13.85 -21.67 3.15
N LEU A 91 12.63 -21.59 3.67
CA LEU A 91 12.14 -20.46 4.46
C LEU A 91 12.98 -20.25 5.73
N GLU A 92 13.29 -21.33 6.46
CA GLU A 92 14.14 -21.30 7.64
C GLU A 92 15.54 -20.76 7.32
N LYS A 93 16.19 -21.28 6.27
CA LYS A 93 17.51 -20.82 5.82
C LYS A 93 17.50 -19.35 5.44
N GLN A 94 16.45 -18.91 4.74
CA GLN A 94 16.27 -17.51 4.37
C GLN A 94 16.16 -16.61 5.60
N LEU A 95 15.30 -16.98 6.56
CA LEU A 95 15.11 -16.23 7.80
C LEU A 95 16.38 -16.17 8.66
N ASP A 96 17.08 -17.29 8.83
CA ASP A 96 18.34 -17.33 9.60
C ASP A 96 19.41 -16.44 8.97
N SER A 97 19.60 -16.52 7.65
CA SER A 97 20.55 -15.68 6.93
C SER A 97 20.22 -14.19 7.06
N SER A 98 18.96 -13.81 6.84
CA SER A 98 18.52 -12.42 6.97
C SER A 98 18.64 -11.91 8.40
N LEU A 99 18.30 -12.73 9.40
CA LEU A 99 18.43 -12.36 10.81
C LEU A 99 19.89 -12.15 11.22
N LYS A 100 20.80 -13.00 10.77
CA LYS A 100 22.25 -12.82 10.97
C LYS A 100 22.73 -11.50 10.39
N GLN A 101 22.31 -11.18 9.16
CA GLN A 101 22.67 -9.92 8.51
C GLN A 101 22.12 -8.71 9.28
N ILE A 102 20.84 -8.72 9.68
CA ILE A 102 20.23 -7.64 10.46
C ILE A 102 20.97 -7.42 11.78
N ARG A 103 21.28 -8.51 12.50
CA ARG A 103 22.04 -8.45 13.76
C ARG A 103 23.43 -7.85 13.54
N SER A 104 24.15 -8.33 12.53
CA SER A 104 25.48 -7.81 12.18
C SER A 104 25.44 -6.31 11.89
N THR A 105 24.51 -5.86 11.04
CA THR A 105 24.36 -4.43 10.71
C THR A 105 24.02 -3.61 11.94
N ARG A 106 23.11 -4.09 12.80
CA ARG A 106 22.73 -3.40 14.03
C ARG A 106 23.91 -3.27 15.01
N THR A 107 24.66 -4.35 15.19
CA THR A 107 25.86 -4.35 16.03
C THR A 107 26.91 -3.39 15.50
N GLN A 108 27.19 -3.43 14.19
CA GLN A 108 28.16 -2.50 13.57
C GLN A 108 27.74 -1.05 13.78
N TYR A 109 26.47 -0.73 13.52
CA TYR A 109 25.95 0.62 13.75
C TYR A 109 26.12 1.08 15.21
N MET A 110 25.85 0.20 16.18
CA MET A 110 26.05 0.52 17.61
C MET A 110 27.52 0.77 17.95
N LEU A 111 28.45 -0.02 17.39
CA LEU A 111 29.89 0.16 17.57
C LEU A 111 30.37 1.49 16.98
N ASP A 112 29.87 1.84 15.80
CA ASP A 112 30.20 3.12 15.15
C ASP A 112 29.71 4.30 16.00
N GLN A 113 28.49 4.23 16.53
CA GLN A 113 27.94 5.24 17.44
C GLN A 113 28.76 5.36 18.74
N LEU A 114 29.14 4.23 19.33
CA LEU A 114 29.98 4.21 20.54
C LEU A 114 31.33 4.89 20.28
N THR A 115 31.96 4.55 19.15
CA THR A 115 33.27 5.11 18.77
C THR A 115 33.18 6.62 18.54
N ASP A 116 32.13 7.10 17.88
CA ASP A 116 31.92 8.54 17.67
C ASP A 116 31.70 9.29 19.00
N LEU A 117 30.90 8.72 19.90
CA LEU A 117 30.67 9.30 21.22
C LEU A 117 31.93 9.35 22.08
N GLN A 118 32.73 8.28 22.09
CA GLN A 118 34.02 8.25 22.81
C GLN A 118 34.99 9.31 22.27
N ARG A 119 35.04 9.50 20.95
CA ARG A 119 35.85 10.55 20.33
C ARG A 119 35.39 11.94 20.77
N ARG A 120 34.07 12.19 20.78
CA ARG A 120 33.50 13.47 21.23
C ARG A 120 33.78 13.72 22.71
N GLU A 121 33.62 12.72 23.55
CA GLU A 121 33.95 12.79 24.98
C GLU A 121 35.41 13.20 25.19
N GLN A 122 36.34 12.55 24.48
CA GLN A 122 37.76 12.87 24.57
C GLN A 122 38.03 14.33 24.18
N MET A 123 37.52 14.78 23.03
CA MET A 123 37.70 16.16 22.56
C MET A 123 37.15 17.19 23.57
N LEU A 124 35.96 16.93 24.13
CA LEU A 124 35.36 17.81 25.13
C LEU A 124 36.13 17.79 26.44
N SER A 125 36.65 16.64 26.86
CA SER A 125 37.49 16.51 28.05
C SER A 125 38.80 17.31 27.91
N GLU A 126 39.45 17.22 26.75
CA GLU A 126 40.67 17.98 26.45
C GLU A 126 40.40 19.49 26.39
N ALA A 127 39.33 19.91 25.71
CA ALA A 127 38.91 21.31 25.67
C ALA A 127 38.60 21.86 27.07
N ASN A 128 37.85 21.12 27.90
CA ASN A 128 37.55 21.50 29.27
C ASN A 128 38.82 21.62 30.13
N LYS A 129 39.77 20.68 30.01
CA LYS A 129 41.07 20.77 30.70
C LYS A 129 41.86 22.01 30.28
N SER A 130 41.83 22.38 29.00
CA SER A 130 42.49 23.59 28.51
C SER A 130 41.82 24.86 29.06
N LEU A 131 40.49 24.91 29.09
CA LEU A 131 39.75 26.06 29.61
C LEU A 131 39.97 26.25 31.12
N ARG A 132 40.01 25.16 31.90
CA ARG A 132 40.31 25.21 33.33
C ARG A 132 41.69 25.80 33.61
N ARG A 133 42.73 25.35 32.88
CA ARG A 133 44.07 25.93 32.99
C ARG A 133 44.09 27.44 32.71
N ARG A 134 43.43 27.88 31.64
CA ARG A 134 43.33 29.32 31.30
C ARG A 134 42.61 30.14 32.36
N LEU A 135 41.58 29.58 33.00
CA LEU A 135 40.87 30.23 34.11
C LEU A 135 41.77 30.39 35.34
N GLU A 136 42.54 29.35 35.67
CA GLU A 136 43.51 29.38 36.78
C GLU A 136 44.61 30.41 36.53
N GLU A 137 45.20 30.44 35.32
CA GLU A 137 46.20 31.44 34.90
C GLU A 137 45.64 32.87 34.94
N GLY A 138 44.41 33.09 34.46
CA GLY A 138 43.76 34.39 34.48
C GLY A 138 43.45 34.88 35.90
N ALA A 139 43.04 33.98 36.80
CA ALA A 139 42.77 34.29 38.20
C ALA A 139 44.06 34.62 38.98
N GLN A 140 45.19 33.98 38.66
CA GLN A 140 46.50 34.31 39.22
C GLN A 140 47.03 35.65 38.72
N ALA A 141 46.70 36.05 37.48
CA ALA A 141 47.11 37.34 36.91
C ALA A 141 46.29 38.54 37.44
N THR A 142 45.21 38.31 38.19
CA THR A 142 44.36 39.36 38.80
C THR A 142 44.53 39.51 40.31
N GLN A 143 45.45 38.75 40.93
CA GLN A 143 45.93 38.94 42.31
C GLN A 143 47.28 39.67 42.31
#